data_AF-A0A6V7JNY0-F1
#
_entry.id   AF-A0A6V7JNY0-F1
#
_cell.length_a   1.000
_cell.length_b   1.000
_cell.length_c   1.000
_cell.angle_alpha   90.00
_cell.angle_beta   90.00
_cell.angle_gamma   90.00
#
_symmetry.space_group_name_H-M   'P 1'
#
loop_
_entity.id
_entity.type
_entity.pdbx_description
1 polymer ?
#
loop_
_entity_poly.entity_id
_entity_poly.type
_entity_poly.pdbx_seq_one_letter_code
_entity_poly.pdbx_strand_id
1 'polypeptide(L)' 'VEEFNVSIAQFVANVKGDRGKASDIVLNNELLLMQQLNYNLTIHNPFRPVEGLMIDIK' A
#
# COMPACT_ATOMS: atom_id res chain seq x y z
N VAL A 1 -2.46 -6.52 -3.45
CA VAL A 1 -2.68 -5.06 -3.53
C VAL A 1 -4.12 -4.82 -3.14
N GLU A 2 -4.38 -3.91 -2.21
CA GLU A 2 -5.75 -3.54 -1.83
C GLU A 2 -6.32 -2.56 -2.86
N GLU A 3 -7.62 -2.66 -3.17
CA GLU A 3 -8.31 -1.78 -4.13
C GLU A 3 -8.63 -0.41 -3.50
N PHE A 4 -7.59 0.33 -3.11
CA PHE A 4 -7.71 1.69 -2.62
C PHE A 4 -7.39 2.68 -3.75
N ASN A 5 -8.43 3.07 -4.49
CA ASN A 5 -8.31 3.89 -5.70
C ASN A 5 -7.95 5.34 -5.36
N VAL A 6 -6.65 5.65 -5.34
CA VAL A 6 -6.11 6.99 -5.12
C VAL A 6 -5.12 7.35 -6.22
N SER A 7 -5.20 8.59 -6.71
CA SER A 7 -4.25 9.08 -7.71
C SER A 7 -2.84 9.27 -7.12
N ILE A 8 -1.80 9.12 -7.94
CA ILE A 8 -0.42 9.35 -7.50
C ILE A 8 -0.23 10.76 -6.91
N ALA A 9 -0.91 11.77 -7.47
CA ALA A 9 -0.88 13.14 -6.97
C ALA A 9 -1.45 13.26 -5.55
N GLN A 10 -2.55 12.56 -5.25
CA GLN A 10 -3.13 12.50 -3.90
C GLN A 10 -2.25 11.69 -2.94
N PHE A 11 -1.61 10.62 -3.42
CA PHE A 11 -0.69 9.82 -2.62
C PHE A 11 0.52 10.64 -2.16
N VAL A 12 1.23 11.28 -3.08
CA VAL A 12 2.42 12.10 -2.77
C VAL A 12 2.09 13.39 -2.03
N ALA A 13 0.84 13.86 -2.05
CA ALA A 13 0.41 15.02 -1.26
C ALA A 13 0.61 14.80 0.26
N ASN A 14 0.59 13.54 0.71
CA ASN A 14 0.83 13.14 2.10
C ASN A 14 2.32 13.10 2.48
N VAL A 15 3.23 13.17 1.50
CA VAL A 15 4.68 13.17 1.73
C VAL A 15 5.14 14.59 2.05
N LYS A 16 5.93 14.75 3.12
CA LYS A 16 6.59 16.03 3.45
C LYS A 16 7.81 16.22 2.54
N GLY A 17 7.94 17.39 1.91
CA GLY A 17 9.08 17.74 1.06
C GLY A 17 8.72 17.89 -0.43
N ASP A 18 9.67 17.57 -1.31
CA ASP A 18 9.53 17.70 -2.76
C ASP A 18 8.65 16.58 -3.33
N ARG A 19 7.40 16.94 -3.62
CA ARG A 19 6.38 16.02 -4.14
C ARG A 19 6.64 15.56 -5.57
N GLY A 20 7.31 16.38 -6.39
CA GLY A 20 7.65 16.03 -7.77
C GLY A 20 8.66 14.89 -7.78
N LYS A 21 9.76 15.07 -7.04
CA LYS A 21 10.76 14.01 -6.84
C LYS A 21 10.17 12.75 -6.21
N ALA A 22 9.26 12.91 -5.23
CA ALA A 22 8.61 11.76 -4.60
C ALA A 22 7.77 10.94 -5.61
N SER A 23 7.03 11.62 -6.49
CA SER A 23 6.27 10.95 -7.56
C SER A 23 7.18 10.17 -8.50
N ASP A 24 8.28 10.79 -8.93
CA ASP A 24 9.24 10.14 -9.83
C ASP A 24 9.88 8.92 -9.16
N ILE A 25 10.26 9.01 -7.87
CA ILE A 25 10.84 7.88 -7.13
C ILE A 25 9.85 6.73 -7.02
N VAL A 26 8.58 6.99 -6.69
CA VAL A 26 7.57 5.94 -6.53
C VAL A 26 7.34 5.20 -7.85
N LEU A 27 7.14 5.94 -8.95
CA LEU A 27 6.89 5.34 -10.27
C LEU A 27 8.10 4.55 -10.79
N ASN A 28 9.32 5.06 -10.60
CA ASN A 28 10.53 4.36 -11.05
C ASN A 28 10.80 3.06 -10.27
N ASN A 29 10.37 2.98 -9.00
CA ASN A 29 10.63 1.81 -8.15
C ASN A 29 9.49 0.79 -8.15
N GLU A 30 8.33 1.09 -8.73
CA GLU A 30 7.14 0.22 -8.69
C GLU A 30 7.43 -1.17 -9.28
N LEU A 31 7.99 -1.23 -10.50
CA LEU A 31 8.32 -2.50 -11.14
C LEU A 31 9.40 -3.27 -10.36
N LEU A 32 10.43 -2.56 -9.90
CA LEU A 32 11.51 -3.16 -9.11
C LEU A 32 10.96 -3.80 -7.84
N LEU A 33 10.06 -3.11 -7.13
CA LEU A 33 9.42 -3.61 -5.92
C LEU A 33 8.63 -4.89 -6.20
N MET A 34 7.84 -4.93 -7.28
CA MET A 34 7.09 -6.14 -7.66
C MET A 34 8.02 -7.34 -7.91
N GLN A 35 9.15 -7.11 -8.57
CA GLN A 35 10.15 -8.15 -8.81
C GLN A 35 10.76 -8.66 -7.51
N GLN A 36 11.10 -7.76 -6.58
CA GLN A 36 11.66 -8.15 -5.27
C GLN A 36 10.65 -8.93 -4.41
N LEU A 37 9.36 -8.69 -4.57
CA LEU A 37 8.29 -9.44 -3.92
C LEU A 37 7.99 -10.78 -4.61
N ASN A 38 8.72 -11.14 -5.67
CA ASN A 38 8.44 -12.31 -6.52
C ASN A 38 6.99 -12.33 -7.03
N TYR A 39 6.42 -11.15 -7.30
CA TYR A 39 5.02 -10.97 -7.68
C TYR A 39 3.99 -11.51 -6.65
N ASN A 40 4.41 -11.83 -5.43
CA ASN A 40 3.49 -12.14 -4.34
C ASN A 40 2.94 -10.84 -3.74
N LEU A 41 1.87 -10.34 -4.35
CA LEU A 41 1.23 -9.08 -4.00
C LEU A 41 0.09 -9.24 -2.99
N THR A 42 -0.19 -10.47 -2.54
CA THR A 42 -1.29 -10.78 -1.61
C THR A 42 -0.72 -10.93 -0.21
N ILE A 43 -1.11 -10.05 0.70
CA ILE A 43 -0.70 -10.07 2.10
C ILE A 43 -1.95 -10.26 2.96
N HIS A 44 -1.91 -11.25 3.85
CA HIS A 44 -3.00 -11.52 4.78
C HIS A 44 -2.82 -10.65 6.04
N ASN A 45 -3.59 -9.57 6.11
CA ASN A 45 -3.57 -8.67 7.26
C ASN A 45 -4.39 -9.25 8.44
N PRO A 46 -3.94 -9.10 9.70
CA PRO A 46 -4.60 -9.68 10.88
C PRO A 46 -5.88 -8.95 11.31
N PHE A 47 -6.22 -7.81 10.71
CA PHE A 47 -7.40 -7.02 11.07
C PHE A 47 -8.71 -7.83 11.00
N ARG A 48 -8.92 -8.59 9.91
CA ARG A 48 -10.12 -9.40 9.73
C ARG A 48 -10.23 -10.55 10.75
N PRO A 49 -9.18 -11.35 11.02
CA PRO A 49 -9.20 -12.32 12.11
C PRO A 49 -9.51 -11.71 13.48
N VAL A 50 -8.95 -10.52 13.79
CA VAL A 50 -9.19 -9.84 15.06
C VAL A 50 -10.63 -9.34 15.19
N GLU A 51 -11.21 -8.78 14.12
CA GLU A 51 -12.64 -8.43 14.09
C GLU A 51 -13.52 -9.66 14.33
N GLY A 52 -13.20 -10.79 13.69
CA GLY A 52 -13.89 -12.07 13.94
C GLY A 52 -13.81 -12.52 15.40
N LEU A 53 -12.63 -12.42 16.01
CA LEU A 53 -12.44 -12.72 17.43
C LEU A 53 -13.26 -11.79 18.34
N MET A 54 -13.32 -10.49 18.03
CA MET A 54 -14.12 -9.53 18.81
C MET A 54 -15.63 -9.78 18.71
N ILE A 55 -16.10 -10.32 17.57
CA ILE A 55 -17.50 -10.74 17.41
C ILE A 55 -17.79 -11.95 18.28
N ASP A 56 -16.90 -12.94 18.31
CA ASP A 56 -17.08 -14.19 19.08
C ASP A 56 -17.08 -13.95 20.60
N ILE A 57 -16.34 -12.95 21.06
CA ILE A 57 -16.27 -12.57 22.50
C ILE A 57 -17.51 -11.78 22.96
N LYS A 58 -18.25 -11.14 22.04
CA LYS A 58 -19.43 -10.30 22.35
C LYS A 58 -20.69 -11.12 22.55
#